data_AF-A0A0F9VLQ5-F1
#
_entry.id   AF-A0A0F9VLQ5-F1
#
_cell.length_a   1.000
_cell.length_b   1.000
_cell.length_c   1.000
_cell.angle_alpha   90.00
_cell.angle_beta   90.00
_cell.angle_gamma   90.00
#
_symmetry.space_group_name_H-M   'P 1'
#
loop_
_entity.id
_entity.type
_entity.pdbx_description
1 polymer ?
#
loop_
_entity_poly.entity_id
_entity_poly.type
_entity_poly.pdbx_seq_one_letter_code
_entity_poly.pdbx_strand_id
1 'polypeptide(L)'
;MTMIRCLKTSGSERGTRSNRMVVFQNKGLIDLRGITTFGVCVKPETTNPIGYFGTGLKYAIAVCLREGQKVTLWLGTKKCTFRVRKQEIRGEEFHMVTMNHKDLPFTTKLGKDWELWMAYRELAANAMDEPETMIGGGTKVPGNPPKGRTTFIVEGDAIEAVHKQQNKIFLQTEPRYKFASVELHDRTSEESWIYYRGIRVHKLDKEALYNYNILDETRLTEDRTLASVYTAYHVIAGAIVSCDNAGLIRQMLEAHQLYFESTIDYDLWSARPGKTFNEVVTRYIHTGRSFSTSAKSLYENAHPETPAPALVQWETIPMEKRRKLWAALRFWDKLGIEIPRKDIRVTDALGDRNKGTTHMGTIYLSLHVLDRDMRQVAGIIYGLYARNKHKATELDSISLLIDTIVDFGERLLGLQRKDAV
;
A
#
# COMPACT_ATOMS: atom_id res chain seq x y z
N MET A 1 -9.37 -12.11 -5.40
CA MET A 1 -10.02 -11.85 -6.71
C MET A 1 -11.47 -12.32 -6.61
N THR A 2 -12.30 -11.53 -5.94
CA THR A 2 -13.70 -11.90 -5.64
C THR A 2 -14.58 -11.30 -6.72
N MET A 3 -15.03 -12.14 -7.65
CA MET A 3 -16.00 -11.74 -8.67
C MET A 3 -17.29 -11.28 -7.99
N ILE A 4 -17.61 -9.99 -8.11
CA ILE A 4 -18.96 -9.48 -7.86
C ILE A 4 -19.83 -10.02 -9.00
N ARG A 5 -20.48 -11.17 -8.76
CA ARG A 5 -21.51 -11.71 -9.66
C ARG A 5 -22.68 -10.75 -9.69
N CYS A 6 -22.83 -10.05 -10.80
CA CYS A 6 -23.99 -9.26 -11.14
C CYS A 6 -25.21 -10.19 -11.24
N LEU A 7 -26.07 -10.15 -10.23
CA LEU A 7 -27.36 -10.86 -10.19
C LEU A 7 -28.28 -10.27 -11.27
N LYS A 8 -28.40 -10.97 -12.40
CA LYS A 8 -29.49 -10.74 -13.36
C LYS A 8 -30.76 -11.36 -12.81
N THR A 9 -31.56 -10.58 -12.10
CA THR A 9 -32.94 -10.95 -11.76
C THR A 9 -33.85 -10.66 -12.95
N SER A 10 -34.28 -11.70 -13.65
CA SER A 10 -35.40 -11.67 -14.60
C SER A 10 -36.71 -11.73 -13.81
N GLY A 11 -37.27 -10.55 -13.52
CA GLY A 11 -38.56 -10.39 -12.85
C GLY A 11 -39.30 -9.21 -13.43
N SER A 12 -40.33 -9.51 -14.23
CA SER A 12 -41.25 -8.58 -14.86
C SER A 12 -42.23 -8.02 -13.81
N GLU A 13 -41.86 -6.92 -13.17
CA GLU A 13 -42.80 -6.04 -12.48
C GLU A 13 -42.58 -4.62 -12.99
N ARG A 14 -43.52 -4.12 -13.82
CA ARG A 14 -43.58 -2.72 -14.25
C ARG A 14 -44.14 -1.85 -13.12
N GLY A 15 -43.49 -1.86 -11.97
CA GLY A 15 -43.53 -0.71 -11.08
C GLY A 15 -42.79 0.42 -11.79
N THR A 16 -43.33 1.63 -11.79
CA THR A 16 -42.63 2.85 -12.21
C THR A 16 -41.38 3.00 -11.37
N ARG A 17 -40.26 2.38 -11.81
CA ARG A 17 -38.95 2.56 -11.19
C ARG A 17 -38.64 4.05 -11.31
N SER A 18 -38.74 4.74 -10.18
CA SER A 18 -38.25 6.09 -10.08
C SER A 18 -36.76 6.05 -10.41
N ASN A 19 -36.38 6.67 -11.53
CA ASN A 19 -34.99 6.70 -11.98
C ASN A 19 -34.15 7.37 -10.89
N ARG A 20 -33.31 6.56 -10.24
CA ARG A 20 -32.35 7.06 -9.26
C ARG A 20 -31.23 7.78 -9.98
N MET A 21 -30.76 8.89 -9.41
CA MET A 21 -29.74 9.72 -10.03
C MET A 21 -28.81 10.34 -8.99
N VAL A 22 -27.65 10.76 -9.47
CA VAL A 22 -26.68 11.58 -8.73
C VAL A 22 -26.47 12.87 -9.50
N VAL A 23 -26.52 13.98 -8.77
CA VAL A 23 -26.28 15.32 -9.30
C VAL A 23 -24.93 15.81 -8.79
N PHE A 24 -24.08 16.27 -9.70
CA PHE A 24 -22.82 16.96 -9.42
C PHE A 24 -22.94 18.38 -9.98
N GLN A 25 -22.87 19.39 -9.13
CA GLN A 25 -23.07 20.78 -9.50
C GLN A 25 -22.02 21.68 -8.87
N ASN A 26 -21.61 22.70 -9.61
CA ASN A 26 -20.75 23.77 -9.14
C ASN A 26 -21.09 25.09 -9.84
N LYS A 27 -20.59 26.20 -9.30
CA LYS A 27 -20.67 27.51 -9.94
C LYS A 27 -19.74 27.59 -11.15
N GLY A 28 -20.13 28.38 -12.14
CA GLY A 28 -19.39 28.55 -13.39
C GLY A 28 -19.93 27.67 -14.49
N LEU A 29 -19.66 28.07 -15.73
CA LEU A 29 -20.05 27.33 -16.93
C LEU A 29 -18.82 26.63 -17.50
N ILE A 30 -18.88 25.30 -17.56
CA ILE A 30 -17.82 24.51 -18.17
C ILE A 30 -17.66 24.88 -19.65
N ASP A 31 -16.43 25.12 -20.09
CA ASP A 31 -16.15 25.30 -21.52
C ASP A 31 -16.31 23.95 -22.24
N LEU A 32 -17.27 23.87 -23.16
CA LEU A 32 -17.52 22.64 -23.92
C LEU A 32 -16.30 22.14 -24.71
N ARG A 33 -15.35 23.02 -25.03
CA ARG A 33 -14.07 22.63 -25.65
C ARG A 33 -13.28 21.65 -24.77
N GLY A 34 -13.42 21.72 -23.45
CA GLY A 34 -12.84 20.75 -22.52
C GLY A 34 -13.38 19.32 -22.73
N ILE A 35 -14.60 19.17 -23.24
CA ILE A 35 -15.23 17.88 -23.56
C ILE A 35 -15.01 17.51 -25.03
N THR A 36 -15.13 18.47 -25.95
CA THR A 36 -15.10 18.21 -27.40
C THR A 36 -13.71 18.16 -28.01
N THR A 37 -12.67 18.63 -27.31
CA THR A 37 -11.30 18.71 -27.81
C THR A 37 -10.35 17.86 -26.97
N PHE A 38 -9.56 17.01 -27.63
CA PHE A 38 -8.49 16.26 -26.97
C PHE A 38 -7.29 17.15 -26.63
N GLY A 39 -6.59 16.84 -25.53
CA GLY A 39 -5.39 17.56 -25.11
C GLY A 39 -5.65 18.88 -24.36
N VAL A 40 -6.91 19.28 -24.18
CA VAL A 40 -7.26 20.47 -23.39
C VAL A 40 -7.43 20.07 -21.92
N CYS A 41 -6.52 20.53 -21.06
CA CYS A 41 -6.60 20.43 -19.60
C CYS A 41 -6.24 21.80 -19.01
N VAL A 42 -7.24 22.52 -18.49
CA VAL A 42 -7.03 23.84 -17.87
C VAL A 42 -7.93 23.93 -16.65
N LYS A 43 -7.33 24.19 -15.48
CA LYS A 43 -8.01 24.62 -14.24
C LYS A 43 -7.28 25.85 -13.72
N PRO A 44 -7.69 27.06 -14.12
CA PRO A 44 -6.92 28.27 -13.84
C PRO A 44 -6.97 28.69 -12.36
N GLU A 45 -7.98 28.22 -11.61
CA GLU A 45 -8.27 28.72 -10.26
C GLU A 45 -7.72 27.85 -9.12
N THR A 46 -7.06 26.73 -9.41
CA THR A 46 -6.47 25.86 -8.38
C THR A 46 -5.06 25.42 -8.75
N THR A 47 -4.12 25.62 -7.83
CA THR A 47 -2.72 25.18 -7.97
C THR A 47 -2.55 23.69 -7.68
N ASN A 48 -3.56 23.05 -7.11
CA ASN A 48 -3.55 21.62 -6.79
C ASN A 48 -4.94 21.00 -6.99
N PRO A 49 -5.40 20.86 -8.23
CA PRO A 49 -6.72 20.31 -8.53
C PRO A 49 -6.82 18.83 -8.14
N ILE A 50 -7.94 18.49 -7.52
CA ILE A 50 -8.30 17.12 -7.20
C ILE A 50 -8.63 16.33 -8.48
N GLY A 51 -9.52 16.86 -9.33
CA GLY A 51 -9.94 16.24 -10.59
C GLY A 51 -9.04 16.64 -11.77
N TYR A 52 -8.95 15.81 -12.82
CA TYR A 52 -8.35 16.25 -14.09
C TYR A 52 -9.45 16.79 -15.01
N PHE A 53 -9.54 18.12 -15.12
CA PHE A 53 -10.38 18.71 -16.14
C PHE A 53 -9.90 18.29 -17.53
N GLY A 54 -10.84 18.08 -18.46
CA GLY A 54 -10.50 17.62 -19.80
C GLY A 54 -10.51 16.10 -19.91
N THR A 55 -9.34 15.45 -19.90
CA THR A 55 -9.23 14.00 -20.14
C THR A 55 -9.99 13.19 -19.08
N GLY A 56 -9.85 13.48 -17.79
CA GLY A 56 -10.59 12.77 -16.73
C GLY A 56 -12.10 12.82 -16.91
N LEU A 57 -12.64 14.01 -17.24
CA LEU A 57 -14.07 14.16 -17.53
C LEU A 57 -14.54 13.30 -18.72
N LYS A 58 -13.75 13.21 -19.80
CA LYS A 58 -14.06 12.33 -20.94
C LYS A 58 -14.10 10.86 -20.52
N TYR A 59 -13.16 10.43 -19.67
CA TYR A 59 -13.14 9.07 -19.12
C TYR A 59 -14.40 8.82 -18.28
N ALA A 60 -14.75 9.74 -17.39
CA ALA A 60 -15.94 9.60 -16.55
C ALA A 60 -17.23 9.45 -17.39
N ILE A 61 -17.40 10.26 -18.44
CA ILE A 61 -18.55 10.15 -19.36
C ILE A 61 -18.53 8.78 -20.09
N ALA A 62 -17.39 8.37 -20.63
CA ALA A 62 -17.24 7.11 -21.36
C ALA A 62 -17.56 5.89 -20.47
N VAL A 63 -17.04 5.87 -19.24
CA VAL A 63 -17.27 4.82 -18.24
C VAL A 63 -18.74 4.78 -17.84
N CYS A 64 -19.36 5.93 -17.50
CA CYS A 64 -20.78 5.97 -17.16
C CYS A 64 -21.66 5.40 -18.27
N LEU A 65 -21.41 5.78 -19.53
CA LEU A 65 -22.15 5.25 -20.68
C LEU A 65 -21.89 3.75 -20.93
N ARG A 66 -20.65 3.28 -20.72
CA ARG A 66 -20.28 1.85 -20.82
C ARG A 66 -21.05 1.01 -19.80
N GLU A 67 -21.17 1.51 -18.58
CA GLU A 67 -21.87 0.87 -17.47
C GLU A 67 -23.40 1.07 -17.56
N GLY A 68 -23.92 1.53 -18.71
CA GLY A 68 -25.36 1.69 -18.95
C GLY A 68 -26.01 2.85 -18.20
N GLN A 69 -25.22 3.78 -17.63
CA GLN A 69 -25.75 4.97 -16.97
C GLN A 69 -26.08 6.05 -18.00
N LYS A 70 -27.11 6.86 -17.74
CA LYS A 70 -27.48 7.99 -18.60
C LYS A 70 -26.88 9.27 -18.07
N VAL A 71 -26.12 9.97 -18.92
CA VAL A 71 -25.42 11.21 -18.54
C VAL A 71 -26.06 12.42 -19.23
N THR A 72 -26.41 13.42 -18.42
CA THR A 72 -26.90 14.73 -18.88
C THR A 72 -26.03 15.82 -18.29
N LEU A 73 -25.60 16.78 -19.11
CA LEU A 73 -24.96 18.01 -18.68
C LEU A 73 -25.91 19.18 -18.87
N TRP A 74 -26.00 20.07 -17.89
CA TRP A 74 -26.58 21.38 -18.03
C TRP A 74 -25.53 22.47 -17.86
N LEU A 75 -25.56 23.41 -18.81
CA LEU A 75 -24.77 24.63 -18.85
C LEU A 75 -25.71 25.80 -18.59
N GLY A 76 -25.94 26.10 -17.32
CA GLY A 76 -27.08 26.90 -16.91
C GLY A 76 -28.38 26.27 -17.41
N THR A 77 -29.07 26.94 -18.33
CA THR A 77 -30.34 26.46 -18.91
C THR A 77 -30.16 25.61 -20.17
N LYS A 78 -28.94 25.51 -20.73
CA LYS A 78 -28.68 24.73 -21.94
C LYS A 78 -28.43 23.26 -21.59
N LYS A 79 -29.27 22.38 -22.11
CA LYS A 79 -29.13 20.92 -21.92
C LYS A 79 -28.24 20.29 -23.00
N CYS A 80 -27.34 19.42 -22.55
CA CYS A 80 -26.51 18.55 -23.35
C CYS A 80 -26.77 17.10 -22.93
N THR A 81 -27.06 16.22 -23.89
CA THR A 81 -27.27 14.79 -23.64
C THR A 81 -26.17 13.97 -24.27
N PHE A 82 -25.62 13.04 -23.50
CA PHE A 82 -24.64 12.10 -23.99
C PHE A 82 -25.29 10.77 -24.33
N ARG A 83 -24.93 10.19 -25.48
CA ARG A 83 -25.45 8.89 -25.95
C ARG A 83 -24.33 8.10 -26.61
N VAL A 84 -24.59 6.81 -26.79
CA VAL A 84 -23.71 5.89 -27.54
C VAL A 84 -24.31 5.63 -28.92
N ARG A 85 -23.49 5.66 -29.96
CA ARG A 85 -23.82 5.21 -31.31
C ARG A 85 -22.86 4.09 -31.72
N LYS A 86 -23.39 3.00 -32.26
CA LYS A 86 -22.59 1.93 -32.86
C LYS A 86 -21.96 2.42 -34.16
N GLN A 87 -20.70 2.08 -34.39
CA GLN A 87 -19.98 2.38 -35.61
C GLN A 87 -18.96 1.28 -35.87
N GLU A 88 -18.93 0.76 -37.09
CA GLU A 88 -17.91 -0.19 -37.50
C GLU A 88 -16.66 0.54 -38.00
N ILE A 89 -15.49 0.12 -37.52
CA ILE A 89 -14.19 0.64 -37.96
C ILE A 89 -13.30 -0.57 -38.23
N ARG A 90 -12.96 -0.80 -39.51
CA ARG A 90 -12.11 -1.92 -39.96
C ARG A 90 -12.63 -3.30 -39.50
N GLY A 91 -13.95 -3.52 -39.57
CA GLY A 91 -14.57 -4.80 -39.20
C GLY A 91 -14.82 -4.97 -37.69
N GLU A 92 -14.43 -4.00 -36.86
CA GLU A 92 -14.70 -4.01 -35.42
C GLU A 92 -15.81 -3.03 -35.05
N GLU A 93 -16.75 -3.46 -34.18
CA GLU A 93 -17.80 -2.60 -33.65
C GLU A 93 -17.26 -1.72 -32.50
N PHE A 94 -17.35 -0.41 -32.69
CA PHE A 94 -17.07 0.60 -31.66
C PHE A 94 -18.35 1.32 -31.23
N HIS A 95 -18.34 1.74 -29.96
CA HIS A 95 -19.39 2.51 -29.34
C HIS A 95 -18.94 3.97 -29.20
N MET A 96 -19.23 4.77 -30.23
CA MET A 96 -18.88 6.20 -30.28
C MET A 96 -19.72 6.99 -29.29
N VAL A 97 -19.08 7.86 -28.51
CA VAL A 97 -19.79 8.78 -27.63
C VAL A 97 -20.27 9.97 -28.46
N THR A 98 -21.51 10.40 -28.25
CA THR A 98 -22.12 11.55 -28.92
C THR A 98 -22.61 12.55 -27.90
N MET A 99 -22.55 13.85 -28.23
CA MET A 99 -23.16 14.94 -27.47
C MET A 99 -24.17 15.67 -28.37
N ASN A 100 -25.45 15.64 -27.99
CA ASN A 100 -26.53 16.20 -28.82
C ASN A 100 -26.47 15.72 -30.28
N HIS A 101 -26.30 14.39 -30.46
CA HIS A 101 -26.21 13.69 -31.74
C HIS A 101 -24.94 13.95 -32.57
N LYS A 102 -24.01 14.79 -32.11
CA LYS A 102 -22.70 14.97 -32.75
C LYS A 102 -21.67 14.05 -32.13
N ASP A 103 -20.84 13.42 -32.95
CA ASP A 103 -19.78 12.54 -32.49
C ASP A 103 -18.73 13.32 -31.69
N LEU A 104 -18.32 12.75 -30.56
CA LEU A 104 -17.16 13.20 -29.81
C LEU A 104 -15.94 12.39 -30.27
N PRO A 105 -14.71 12.91 -30.07
CA PRO A 105 -13.50 12.26 -30.54
C PRO A 105 -13.09 11.00 -29.75
N PHE A 106 -14.00 10.37 -29.00
CA PHE A 106 -13.73 9.21 -28.16
C PHE A 106 -14.90 8.21 -28.11
N THR A 107 -14.58 6.99 -27.68
CA THR A 107 -15.51 5.88 -27.52
C THR A 107 -15.68 5.50 -26.06
N THR A 108 -16.61 4.59 -25.77
CA THR A 108 -16.76 3.98 -24.43
C THR A 108 -15.57 3.08 -24.03
N LYS A 109 -14.61 2.83 -24.92
CA LYS A 109 -13.33 2.15 -24.61
C LYS A 109 -12.31 3.08 -23.94
N LEU A 110 -12.53 4.40 -23.96
CA LEU A 110 -11.71 5.33 -23.19
C LEU A 110 -11.88 5.02 -21.69
N GLY A 111 -10.77 4.89 -20.96
CA GLY A 111 -10.81 4.42 -19.57
C GLY A 111 -11.36 3.00 -19.43
N LYS A 112 -11.02 2.07 -20.33
CA LYS A 112 -11.48 0.67 -20.27
C LYS A 112 -11.18 -0.02 -18.93
N ASP A 113 -10.10 0.39 -18.27
CA ASP A 113 -9.67 -0.16 -16.98
C ASP A 113 -10.27 0.61 -15.78
N TRP A 114 -11.04 1.67 -16.03
CA TRP A 114 -11.74 2.41 -14.97
C TRP A 114 -13.03 1.71 -14.55
N GLU A 115 -13.25 1.65 -13.25
CA GLU A 115 -14.52 1.22 -12.66
C GLU A 115 -15.48 2.41 -12.48
N LEU A 116 -16.78 2.13 -12.32
CA LEU A 116 -17.81 3.18 -12.17
C LEU A 116 -17.54 4.15 -11.01
N TRP A 117 -16.95 3.66 -9.92
CA TRP A 117 -16.61 4.51 -8.78
C TRP A 117 -15.49 5.51 -9.11
N MET A 118 -14.59 5.20 -10.04
CA MET A 118 -13.54 6.12 -10.49
C MET A 118 -14.15 7.25 -11.31
N ALA A 119 -15.16 6.94 -12.14
CA ALA A 119 -15.95 7.94 -12.85
C ALA A 119 -16.75 8.83 -11.89
N TYR A 120 -17.39 8.24 -10.87
CA TYR A 120 -18.04 8.98 -9.79
C TYR A 120 -17.06 9.93 -9.08
N ARG A 121 -15.89 9.40 -8.68
CA ARG A 121 -14.83 10.17 -8.01
C ARG A 121 -14.43 11.36 -8.86
N GLU A 122 -14.22 11.17 -10.16
CA GLU A 122 -13.79 12.24 -11.07
C GLU A 122 -14.87 13.33 -11.25
N LEU A 123 -16.14 12.97 -11.36
CA LEU A 123 -17.24 13.93 -11.43
C LEU A 123 -17.40 14.71 -10.11
N ALA A 124 -17.33 14.01 -8.98
CA ALA A 124 -17.38 14.62 -7.65
C ALA A 124 -16.20 15.55 -7.39
N ALA A 125 -14.97 15.08 -7.68
CA ALA A 125 -13.74 15.85 -7.60
C ALA A 125 -13.81 17.15 -8.41
N ASN A 126 -14.22 17.07 -9.68
CA ASN A 126 -14.34 18.25 -10.52
C ASN A 126 -15.39 19.24 -10.01
N ALA A 127 -16.44 18.77 -9.33
CA ALA A 127 -17.42 19.66 -8.70
C ALA A 127 -16.88 20.27 -7.40
N MET A 128 -16.11 19.52 -6.61
CA MET A 128 -15.50 19.96 -5.33
C MET A 128 -14.35 20.95 -5.51
N ASP A 129 -13.64 20.89 -6.64
CA ASP A 129 -12.58 21.84 -6.99
C ASP A 129 -13.10 23.26 -7.29
N GLU A 130 -14.41 23.41 -7.47
CA GLU A 130 -15.08 24.62 -7.92
C GLU A 130 -16.00 25.16 -6.82
N PRO A 131 -16.20 26.49 -6.69
CA PRO A 131 -16.98 27.06 -5.60
C PRO A 131 -18.47 26.68 -5.65
N GLU A 132 -19.11 26.72 -4.48
CA GLU A 132 -20.55 26.43 -4.29
C GLU A 132 -20.96 25.02 -4.77
N THR A 133 -20.10 24.02 -4.52
CA THR A 133 -20.35 22.61 -4.86
C THR A 133 -21.62 22.06 -4.24
N MET A 134 -22.35 21.26 -5.00
CA MET A 134 -23.43 20.42 -4.54
C MET A 134 -23.31 19.02 -5.17
N ILE A 135 -23.24 17.99 -4.32
CA ILE A 135 -23.28 16.59 -4.73
C ILE A 135 -24.40 15.92 -3.95
N GLY A 136 -25.36 15.32 -4.66
CA GLY A 136 -26.50 14.69 -3.99
C GLY A 136 -27.23 13.65 -4.83
N GLY A 137 -27.72 12.62 -4.16
CA GLY A 137 -28.62 11.62 -4.72
C GLY A 137 -30.08 12.09 -4.75
N GLY A 138 -30.87 11.59 -5.69
CA GLY A 138 -32.29 11.92 -5.77
C GLY A 138 -33.09 11.08 -6.76
N THR A 139 -34.40 11.32 -6.77
CA THR A 139 -35.39 10.61 -7.61
C THR A 139 -36.05 11.51 -8.66
N LYS A 140 -35.80 12.83 -8.60
CA LYS A 140 -36.36 13.82 -9.54
C LYS A 140 -35.27 14.71 -10.10
N VAL A 141 -35.07 14.63 -11.41
CA VAL A 141 -34.22 15.56 -12.16
C VAL A 141 -34.66 16.99 -11.83
N PRO A 142 -33.74 17.90 -11.42
CA PRO A 142 -34.09 19.30 -11.22
C PRO A 142 -34.64 19.83 -12.55
N GLY A 143 -35.91 20.27 -12.55
CA GLY A 143 -36.61 20.64 -13.79
C GLY A 143 -35.91 21.75 -14.56
N ASN A 144 -35.19 22.63 -13.86
CA ASN A 144 -34.29 23.63 -14.43
C ASN A 144 -33.13 23.90 -13.46
N PRO A 145 -31.89 23.48 -13.78
CA PRO A 145 -30.74 23.87 -12.97
C PRO A 145 -30.49 25.40 -13.04
N PRO A 146 -29.85 25.97 -12.00
CA PRO A 146 -29.66 27.42 -11.91
C PRO A 146 -28.82 27.97 -13.07
N LYS A 147 -29.13 29.20 -13.52
CA LYS A 147 -28.27 29.93 -14.48
C LYS A 147 -26.86 30.08 -13.90
N GLY A 148 -25.85 30.03 -14.77
CA GLY A 148 -24.45 30.23 -14.38
C GLY A 148 -23.82 29.05 -13.62
N ARG A 149 -24.47 27.88 -13.60
CA ARG A 149 -23.92 26.66 -12.99
C ARG A 149 -23.70 25.56 -14.02
N THR A 150 -22.71 24.72 -13.75
CA THR A 150 -22.48 23.46 -14.44
C THR A 150 -23.14 22.36 -13.64
N THR A 151 -23.96 21.52 -14.27
CA THR A 151 -24.65 20.43 -13.57
C THR A 151 -24.59 19.15 -14.37
N PHE A 152 -23.84 18.17 -13.88
CA PHE A 152 -23.90 16.79 -14.37
C PHE A 152 -24.97 16.02 -13.60
N ILE A 153 -25.79 15.29 -14.34
CA ILE A 153 -26.81 14.39 -13.80
C ILE A 153 -26.52 13.02 -14.40
N VAL A 154 -26.25 12.05 -13.54
CA VAL A 154 -26.02 10.66 -13.92
C VAL A 154 -27.15 9.82 -13.36
N GLU A 155 -27.96 9.24 -14.24
CA GLU A 155 -29.12 8.40 -13.90
C GLU A 155 -28.75 6.91 -14.01
N GLY A 156 -29.04 6.15 -12.96
CA GLY A 156 -28.91 4.69 -12.91
C GLY A 156 -28.67 4.15 -11.50
N ASP A 157 -29.10 2.91 -11.26
CA ASP A 157 -29.02 2.28 -9.93
C ASP A 157 -27.57 2.05 -9.48
N ALA A 158 -26.66 1.78 -10.43
CA ALA A 158 -25.26 1.49 -10.12
C ALA A 158 -24.51 2.74 -9.65
N ILE A 159 -24.71 3.91 -10.28
CA ILE A 159 -24.06 5.15 -9.83
C ILE A 159 -24.60 5.61 -8.47
N GLU A 160 -25.87 5.36 -8.19
CA GLU A 160 -26.47 5.68 -6.90
C GLU A 160 -25.97 4.75 -5.78
N ALA A 161 -25.73 3.48 -6.09
CA ALA A 161 -25.06 2.55 -5.18
C ALA A 161 -23.63 3.00 -4.85
N VAL A 162 -22.90 3.53 -5.83
CA VAL A 162 -21.57 4.13 -5.62
C VAL A 162 -21.68 5.38 -4.73
N HIS A 163 -22.64 6.27 -4.99
CA HIS A 163 -22.86 7.48 -4.18
C HIS A 163 -23.12 7.16 -2.70
N LYS A 164 -23.88 6.10 -2.41
CA LYS A 164 -24.12 5.63 -1.04
C LYS A 164 -22.85 5.17 -0.32
N GLN A 165 -21.81 4.81 -1.07
CA GLN A 165 -20.51 4.42 -0.56
C GLN A 165 -19.45 5.52 -0.76
N GLN A 166 -19.88 6.78 -0.94
CA GLN A 166 -18.95 7.88 -1.18
C GLN A 166 -17.94 8.09 -0.05
N ASN A 167 -18.28 7.72 1.18
CA ASN A 167 -17.37 7.74 2.34
C ASN A 167 -16.19 6.76 2.21
N LYS A 168 -16.26 5.78 1.29
CA LYS A 168 -15.12 4.94 0.93
C LYS A 168 -14.20 5.62 -0.09
N ILE A 169 -14.73 6.55 -0.88
CA ILE A 169 -14.01 7.26 -1.96
C ILE A 169 -13.37 8.54 -1.43
N PHE A 170 -14.14 9.31 -0.67
CA PHE A 170 -13.76 10.54 -0.02
C PHE A 170 -13.69 10.29 1.48
N LEU A 171 -12.57 10.63 2.08
CA LEU A 171 -12.33 10.51 3.51
C LEU A 171 -13.15 11.57 4.24
N GLN A 172 -14.01 11.13 5.16
CA GLN A 172 -14.93 12.01 5.90
C GLN A 172 -14.73 11.96 7.42
N THR A 173 -13.82 11.11 7.90
CA THR A 173 -13.51 11.01 9.32
C THR A 173 -12.48 12.03 9.72
N GLU A 174 -12.54 12.49 10.97
CA GLU A 174 -11.41 13.18 11.57
C GLU A 174 -10.27 12.17 11.80
N PRO A 175 -9.01 12.57 11.57
CA PRO A 175 -7.90 11.70 11.88
C PRO A 175 -7.68 11.61 13.38
N ARG A 176 -7.31 10.40 13.80
CA ARG A 176 -6.92 10.09 15.17
C ARG A 176 -5.52 10.61 15.48
N TYR A 177 -4.63 10.59 14.50
CA TYR A 177 -3.29 11.18 14.60
C TYR A 177 -3.03 12.05 13.38
N LYS A 178 -2.59 13.30 13.62
CA LYS A 178 -2.26 14.28 12.58
C LYS A 178 -0.74 14.51 12.58
N PHE A 179 -0.11 14.33 11.43
CA PHE A 179 1.27 14.72 11.15
C PHE A 179 1.30 15.71 9.99
N ALA A 180 2.44 16.35 9.76
CA ALA A 180 2.59 17.29 8.64
C ALA A 180 2.38 16.61 7.27
N SER A 181 2.86 15.37 7.13
CA SER A 181 2.92 14.65 5.86
C SER A 181 1.83 13.59 5.68
N VAL A 182 1.18 13.16 6.77
CA VAL A 182 0.18 12.10 6.76
C VAL A 182 -0.77 12.22 7.94
N GLU A 183 -2.01 11.80 7.75
CA GLU A 183 -2.98 11.61 8.82
C GLU A 183 -3.39 10.14 8.93
N LEU A 184 -3.58 9.67 10.16
CA LEU A 184 -4.04 8.31 10.45
C LEU A 184 -5.48 8.38 10.95
N HIS A 185 -6.37 7.69 10.26
CA HIS A 185 -7.80 7.65 10.56
C HIS A 185 -8.19 6.27 11.06
N ASP A 186 -9.11 6.22 12.02
CA ASP A 186 -9.73 4.95 12.40
C ASP A 186 -10.44 4.33 11.19
N ARG A 187 -10.41 2.99 11.12
CA ARG A 187 -11.08 2.25 10.05
C ARG A 187 -12.59 2.42 10.15
N THR A 188 -13.21 2.78 9.03
CA THR A 188 -14.67 2.85 8.86
C THR A 188 -15.24 1.67 8.08
N SER A 189 -14.38 0.79 7.57
CA SER A 189 -14.75 -0.38 6.79
C SER A 189 -13.81 -1.55 7.03
N GLU A 190 -14.26 -2.74 6.65
CA GLU A 190 -13.43 -3.96 6.62
C GLU A 190 -12.21 -3.79 5.71
N GLU A 191 -12.37 -3.07 4.60
CA GLU A 191 -11.25 -2.75 3.69
C GLU A 191 -10.40 -1.60 4.24
N SER A 192 -9.09 -1.69 4.01
CA SER A 192 -8.11 -0.68 4.41
C SER A 192 -7.56 0.05 3.18
N TRP A 193 -7.44 1.37 3.28
CA TRP A 193 -7.19 2.23 2.14
C TRP A 193 -6.10 3.26 2.41
N ILE A 194 -5.44 3.65 1.33
CA ILE A 194 -4.64 4.87 1.28
C ILE A 194 -5.42 5.93 0.51
N TYR A 195 -5.51 7.09 1.14
CA TYR A 195 -6.03 8.33 0.62
C TYR A 195 -4.87 9.28 0.33
N TYR A 196 -5.06 10.14 -0.65
CA TYR A 196 -4.20 11.29 -0.91
C TYR A 196 -5.08 12.53 -0.85
N ARG A 197 -4.79 13.43 0.09
CA ARG A 197 -5.57 14.67 0.33
C ARG A 197 -7.07 14.41 0.39
N GLY A 198 -7.45 13.38 1.15
CA GLY A 198 -8.83 12.98 1.42
C GLY A 198 -9.45 12.07 0.36
N ILE A 199 -8.71 11.57 -0.63
CA ILE A 199 -9.29 10.83 -1.75
C ILE A 199 -8.61 9.50 -1.95
N ARG A 200 -9.41 8.46 -2.09
CA ARG A 200 -8.92 7.09 -2.25
C ARG A 200 -8.07 6.95 -3.50
N VAL A 201 -6.84 6.47 -3.31
CA VAL A 201 -5.85 6.24 -4.37
C VAL A 201 -5.30 4.82 -4.41
N HIS A 202 -5.43 4.05 -3.32
CA HIS A 202 -4.93 2.68 -3.29
C HIS A 202 -5.66 1.82 -2.25
N LYS A 203 -5.85 0.53 -2.58
CA LYS A 203 -6.33 -0.51 -1.67
C LYS A 203 -5.13 -1.23 -1.08
N LEU A 204 -5.07 -1.36 0.24
CA LEU A 204 -4.03 -2.17 0.88
C LEU A 204 -4.34 -3.65 0.70
N ASP A 205 -3.30 -4.45 0.43
CA ASP A 205 -3.42 -5.91 0.26
C ASP A 205 -3.68 -6.64 1.59
N LYS A 206 -3.21 -6.03 2.69
CA LYS A 206 -3.45 -6.48 4.06
C LYS A 206 -4.45 -5.56 4.76
N GLU A 207 -5.11 -6.10 5.77
CA GLU A 207 -5.81 -5.24 6.73
C GLU A 207 -4.82 -4.28 7.39
N ALA A 208 -5.26 -3.07 7.71
CA ALA A 208 -4.46 -2.12 8.43
C ALA A 208 -5.07 -1.86 9.82
N LEU A 209 -4.28 -1.30 10.72
CA LEU A 209 -4.76 -0.69 11.95
C LEU A 209 -5.48 0.63 11.64
N TYR A 210 -5.03 1.35 10.62
CA TYR A 210 -5.51 2.68 10.24
C TYR A 210 -5.76 2.81 8.73
N ASN A 211 -6.60 3.77 8.35
CA ASN A 211 -6.57 4.35 7.01
C ASN A 211 -5.56 5.50 6.98
N TYR A 212 -4.85 5.66 5.86
CA TYR A 212 -3.76 6.62 5.76
C TYR A 212 -4.12 7.72 4.76
N ASN A 213 -4.05 8.98 5.17
CA ASN A 213 -4.25 10.13 4.30
C ASN A 213 -2.91 10.84 4.05
N ILE A 214 -2.31 10.60 2.89
CA ILE A 214 -1.05 11.23 2.50
C ILE A 214 -1.32 12.71 2.17
N LEU A 215 -0.58 13.61 2.80
CA LEU A 215 -0.63 15.06 2.57
C LEU A 215 0.55 15.55 1.73
N ASP A 216 1.70 14.89 1.89
CA ASP A 216 2.91 15.12 1.10
C ASP A 216 2.68 14.88 -0.39
N GLU A 217 3.36 15.66 -1.22
CA GLU A 217 3.25 15.55 -2.66
C GLU A 217 3.60 14.13 -3.12
N THR A 218 2.67 13.51 -3.83
CA THR A 218 2.87 12.19 -4.44
C THR A 218 2.39 12.19 -5.87
N ARG A 219 3.07 11.42 -6.72
CA ARG A 219 2.72 11.27 -8.12
C ARG A 219 1.59 10.26 -8.26
N LEU A 220 0.52 10.67 -8.94
CA LEU A 220 -0.56 9.78 -9.34
C LEU A 220 -0.43 9.39 -10.81
N THR A 221 -0.97 8.23 -11.15
CA THR A 221 -1.22 7.79 -12.52
C THR A 221 -2.42 8.52 -13.14
N GLU A 222 -2.71 8.29 -14.42
CA GLU A 222 -3.87 8.88 -15.11
C GLU A 222 -5.21 8.45 -14.48
N ASP A 223 -5.32 7.19 -14.03
CA ASP A 223 -6.46 6.65 -13.28
C ASP A 223 -6.50 7.09 -11.81
N ARG A 224 -5.61 8.02 -11.42
CA ARG A 224 -5.51 8.60 -10.08
C ARG A 224 -5.30 7.54 -9.00
N THR A 225 -4.45 6.57 -9.30
CA THR A 225 -3.88 5.66 -8.31
C THR A 225 -2.44 6.06 -8.04
N LEU A 226 -1.85 5.55 -6.94
CA LEU A 226 -0.46 5.86 -6.61
C LEU A 226 0.47 5.34 -7.73
N ALA A 227 1.31 6.20 -8.28
CA ALA A 227 2.33 5.77 -9.25
C ALA A 227 3.41 4.89 -8.58
N SER A 228 3.65 5.10 -7.29
CA SER A 228 4.50 4.26 -6.46
C SER A 228 3.90 4.16 -5.06
N VAL A 229 3.52 2.95 -4.67
CA VAL A 229 3.01 2.66 -3.32
C VAL A 229 4.11 2.83 -2.28
N TYR A 230 5.36 2.54 -2.65
CA TYR A 230 6.53 2.73 -1.78
C TYR A 230 6.64 4.17 -1.28
N THR A 231 6.39 5.18 -2.13
CA THR A 231 6.42 6.58 -1.72
C THR A 231 5.43 6.87 -0.59
N ALA A 232 4.23 6.32 -0.65
CA ALA A 232 3.26 6.46 0.44
C ALA A 232 3.75 5.75 1.72
N TYR A 233 4.34 4.57 1.60
CA TYR A 233 4.87 3.83 2.76
C TYR A 233 6.03 4.57 3.41
N HIS A 234 6.91 5.19 2.63
CA HIS A 234 7.98 6.06 3.13
C HIS A 234 7.44 7.22 3.97
N VAL A 235 6.39 7.89 3.47
CA VAL A 235 5.76 9.00 4.20
C VAL A 235 5.18 8.53 5.53
N ILE A 236 4.49 7.38 5.53
CA ILE A 236 3.95 6.77 6.76
C ILE A 236 5.09 6.43 7.73
N ALA A 237 6.13 5.72 7.28
CA ALA A 237 7.27 5.33 8.10
C ALA A 237 7.96 6.55 8.72
N GLY A 238 8.23 7.60 7.91
CA GLY A 238 8.86 8.84 8.37
C GLY A 238 8.06 9.54 9.47
N ALA A 239 6.73 9.57 9.34
CA ALA A 239 5.86 10.16 10.36
C ALA A 239 5.89 9.36 11.67
N ILE A 240 5.92 8.02 11.61
CA ILE A 240 6.02 7.19 12.82
C ILE A 240 7.40 7.30 13.48
N VAL A 241 8.47 7.32 12.69
CA VAL A 241 9.86 7.42 13.16
C VAL A 241 10.14 8.75 13.87
N SER A 242 9.46 9.82 13.44
CA SER A 242 9.55 11.16 14.04
C SER A 242 8.46 11.45 15.08
N CYS A 243 7.59 10.48 15.39
CA CYS A 243 6.47 10.66 16.30
C CYS A 243 6.92 10.74 17.77
N ASP A 244 6.23 11.56 18.57
CA ASP A 244 6.41 11.64 20.03
C ASP A 244 5.35 10.87 20.83
N ASN A 245 4.46 10.14 20.14
CA ASN A 245 3.46 9.30 20.79
C ASN A 245 3.97 7.86 20.93
N ALA A 246 4.54 7.55 22.09
CA ALA A 246 5.02 6.20 22.39
C ALA A 246 3.92 5.13 22.25
N GLY A 247 2.65 5.44 22.56
CA GLY A 247 1.54 4.50 22.40
C GLY A 247 1.31 4.08 20.95
N LEU A 248 1.32 5.04 20.03
CA LEU A 248 1.21 4.79 18.60
C LEU A 248 2.43 4.03 18.07
N ILE A 249 3.65 4.46 18.41
CA ILE A 249 4.88 3.78 17.97
C ILE A 249 4.84 2.30 18.36
N ARG A 250 4.47 1.98 19.60
CA ARG A 250 4.32 0.60 20.04
C ARG A 250 3.33 -0.20 19.21
N GLN A 251 2.16 0.36 18.90
CA GLN A 251 1.15 -0.30 18.06
C GLN A 251 1.69 -0.59 16.65
N MET A 252 2.40 0.36 16.05
CA MET A 252 2.97 0.22 14.71
C MET A 252 4.10 -0.81 14.67
N LEU A 253 4.98 -0.82 15.69
CA LEU A 253 6.13 -1.73 15.76
C LEU A 253 5.75 -3.18 16.14
N GLU A 254 4.63 -3.36 16.84
CA GLU A 254 4.13 -4.67 17.30
C GLU A 254 3.03 -5.25 16.42
N ALA A 255 2.68 -4.57 15.33
CA ALA A 255 1.60 -5.00 14.46
C ALA A 255 1.78 -6.47 14.03
N HIS A 256 0.73 -7.28 14.22
CA HIS A 256 0.75 -8.69 13.86
C HIS A 256 1.01 -8.85 12.35
N GLN A 257 1.66 -9.94 11.92
CA GLN A 257 2.10 -10.15 10.52
C GLN A 257 0.98 -10.13 9.47
N LEU A 258 -0.28 -10.26 9.90
CA LEU A 258 -1.47 -10.16 9.06
C LEU A 258 -1.86 -8.71 8.73
N TYR A 259 -1.31 -7.74 9.45
CA TYR A 259 -1.57 -6.33 9.23
C TYR A 259 -0.54 -5.68 8.31
N PHE A 260 -0.97 -4.61 7.64
CA PHE A 260 -0.15 -3.79 6.76
C PHE A 260 1.05 -3.19 7.49
N GLU A 261 0.88 -2.75 8.74
CA GLU A 261 1.92 -2.08 9.52
C GLU A 261 3.15 -2.98 9.76
N SER A 262 2.97 -4.31 9.73
CA SER A 262 4.07 -5.26 9.81
C SER A 262 4.96 -5.29 8.56
N THR A 263 4.51 -4.67 7.46
CA THR A 263 5.23 -4.59 6.17
C THR A 263 5.93 -3.25 5.99
N ILE A 264 5.74 -2.31 6.91
CA ILE A 264 6.40 -1.00 6.86
C ILE A 264 7.89 -1.20 7.13
N ASP A 265 8.69 -0.78 6.16
CA ASP A 265 10.14 -0.69 6.32
C ASP A 265 10.49 0.66 6.97
N TYR A 266 11.16 0.61 8.12
CA TYR A 266 11.62 1.80 8.82
C TYR A 266 13.09 2.13 8.51
N ASP A 267 13.86 1.21 7.91
CA ASP A 267 15.31 1.38 7.63
C ASP A 267 15.57 2.12 6.30
N LEU A 268 14.80 3.17 6.05
CA LEU A 268 14.82 3.92 4.79
C LEU A 268 15.70 5.17 4.95
N TRP A 269 16.61 5.37 3.99
CA TRP A 269 17.91 6.08 4.09
C TRP A 269 17.94 7.56 4.53
N SER A 270 16.83 8.16 4.95
CA SER A 270 16.75 9.59 5.29
C SER A 270 16.03 9.92 6.59
N ALA A 271 15.35 8.96 7.24
CA ALA A 271 14.63 9.24 8.48
C ALA A 271 15.58 9.14 9.67
N ARG A 272 15.71 10.23 10.44
CA ARG A 272 16.38 10.20 11.75
C ARG A 272 15.35 9.86 12.82
N PRO A 273 15.52 8.76 13.58
CA PRO A 273 14.57 8.41 14.63
C PRO A 273 14.53 9.46 15.73
N GLY A 274 13.32 9.87 16.08
CA GLY A 274 13.07 10.77 17.20
C GLY A 274 13.43 10.12 18.53
N LYS A 275 13.59 10.94 19.56
CA LYS A 275 13.94 10.49 20.92
C LYS A 275 12.96 9.43 21.43
N THR A 276 11.65 9.68 21.28
CA THR A 276 10.59 8.78 21.75
C THR A 276 10.62 7.43 21.02
N PHE A 277 10.90 7.43 19.71
CA PHE A 277 11.06 6.21 18.93
C PHE A 277 12.24 5.38 19.43
N ASN A 278 13.40 6.03 19.63
CA ASN A 278 14.59 5.38 20.16
C ASN A 278 14.33 4.76 21.53
N GLU A 279 13.71 5.49 22.47
CA GLU A 279 13.38 4.97 23.80
C GLU A 279 12.50 3.71 23.75
N VAL A 280 11.50 3.67 22.85
CA VAL A 280 10.66 2.49 22.66
C VAL A 280 11.46 1.31 22.12
N VAL A 281 12.28 1.53 21.08
CA VAL A 281 13.10 0.47 20.49
C VAL A 281 14.16 -0.04 21.47
N THR A 282 14.86 0.85 22.17
CA THR A 282 15.81 0.52 23.24
C THR A 282 15.16 -0.37 24.28
N ARG A 283 13.94 -0.02 24.74
CA ARG A 283 13.20 -0.83 25.71
C ARG A 283 12.89 -2.24 25.17
N TYR A 284 12.53 -2.36 23.90
CA TYR A 284 12.23 -3.66 23.29
C TYR A 284 13.46 -4.54 23.13
N ILE A 285 14.59 -3.94 22.75
CA ILE A 285 15.89 -4.63 22.72
C ILE A 285 16.23 -5.17 24.11
N HIS A 286 16.15 -4.34 25.16
CA HIS A 286 16.49 -4.75 26.53
C HIS A 286 15.55 -5.82 27.10
N THR A 287 14.26 -5.77 26.75
CA THR A 287 13.26 -6.73 27.24
C THR A 287 13.16 -8.00 26.39
N GLY A 288 13.90 -8.07 25.26
CA GLY A 288 13.82 -9.19 24.32
C GLY A 288 12.42 -9.36 23.70
N ARG A 289 11.63 -8.28 23.63
CA ARG A 289 10.31 -8.30 22.99
C ARG A 289 10.48 -8.37 21.48
N SER A 290 9.63 -9.13 20.79
CA SER A 290 9.60 -9.15 19.33
C SER A 290 8.91 -7.89 18.79
N PHE A 291 9.48 -7.28 17.76
CA PHE A 291 8.97 -6.10 17.06
C PHE A 291 9.57 -6.00 15.66
N SER A 292 9.17 -4.99 14.88
CA SER A 292 9.67 -4.75 13.53
C SER A 292 11.20 -4.79 13.43
N THR A 293 11.71 -5.66 12.54
CA THR A 293 13.14 -5.85 12.29
C THR A 293 13.77 -4.63 11.63
N SER A 294 13.06 -3.95 10.72
CA SER A 294 13.55 -2.72 10.09
C SER A 294 13.68 -1.56 11.09
N ALA A 295 12.77 -1.47 12.08
CA ALA A 295 12.90 -0.49 13.15
C ALA A 295 14.13 -0.75 14.04
N LYS A 296 14.44 -2.02 14.29
CA LYS A 296 15.67 -2.42 15.00
C LYS A 296 16.91 -2.03 14.18
N SER A 297 16.94 -2.34 12.88
CA SER A 297 18.04 -1.96 11.98
C SER A 297 18.25 -0.45 11.95
N LEU A 298 17.17 0.33 11.81
CA LEU A 298 17.24 1.80 11.84
C LEU A 298 17.88 2.30 13.14
N TYR A 299 17.46 1.75 14.29
CA TYR A 299 18.02 2.12 15.59
C TYR A 299 19.51 1.81 15.70
N GLU A 300 19.93 0.60 15.29
CA GLU A 300 21.33 0.18 15.30
C GLU A 300 22.20 1.04 14.37
N ASN A 301 21.67 1.40 13.20
CA ASN A 301 22.33 2.31 12.25
C ASN A 301 22.48 3.73 12.82
N ALA A 302 21.50 4.22 13.57
CA ALA A 302 21.53 5.53 14.21
C ALA A 302 22.39 5.57 15.49
N HIS A 303 22.68 4.42 16.10
CA HIS A 303 23.47 4.29 17.32
C HIS A 303 24.64 3.32 17.11
N PRO A 304 25.60 3.67 16.22
CA PRO A 304 26.78 2.84 15.98
C PRO A 304 27.62 2.65 17.26
N GLU A 305 27.52 3.59 18.20
CA GLU A 305 28.15 3.55 19.53
C GLU A 305 27.58 2.45 20.44
N THR A 306 26.47 1.79 20.04
CA THR A 306 25.93 0.67 20.83
C THR A 306 27.04 -0.38 20.95
N PRO A 307 27.57 -0.62 22.15
CA PRO A 307 28.75 -1.44 22.30
C PRO A 307 28.47 -2.83 21.76
N ALA A 308 29.41 -3.35 20.98
CA ALA A 308 29.37 -4.73 20.53
C ALA A 308 29.06 -5.66 21.72
N PRO A 309 28.24 -6.71 21.54
CA PRO A 309 28.00 -7.69 22.59
C PRO A 309 29.33 -8.16 23.18
N ALA A 310 29.40 -8.20 24.52
CA ALA A 310 30.61 -8.57 25.23
C ALA A 310 31.13 -9.93 24.73
N LEU A 311 32.40 -9.98 24.35
CA LEU A 311 32.98 -11.16 23.73
C LEU A 311 33.35 -12.19 24.79
N VAL A 312 32.96 -13.44 24.55
CA VAL A 312 33.54 -14.58 25.27
C VAL A 312 34.94 -14.78 24.69
N GLN A 313 35.95 -14.77 25.57
CA GLN A 313 37.33 -15.03 25.16
C GLN A 313 37.42 -16.40 24.49
N TRP A 314 38.09 -16.47 23.34
CA TRP A 314 38.06 -17.67 22.51
C TRP A 314 38.62 -18.90 23.24
N GLU A 315 39.60 -18.68 24.10
CA GLU A 315 40.30 -19.67 24.91
C GLU A 315 39.39 -20.27 26.00
N THR A 316 38.41 -19.49 26.48
CA THR A 316 37.47 -19.93 27.53
C THR A 316 36.33 -20.77 26.98
N ILE A 317 36.15 -20.81 25.65
CA ILE A 317 35.14 -21.68 25.02
C ILE A 317 35.62 -23.13 25.07
N PRO A 318 34.84 -24.07 25.65
CA PRO A 318 35.18 -25.49 25.66
C PRO A 318 35.56 -26.02 24.27
N MET A 319 36.57 -26.89 24.21
CA MET A 319 37.12 -27.41 22.95
C MET A 319 36.06 -28.08 22.08
N GLU A 320 35.09 -28.77 22.69
CA GLU A 320 33.98 -29.40 21.99
C GLU A 320 33.10 -28.37 21.25
N LYS A 321 32.72 -27.27 21.92
CA LYS A 321 31.95 -26.17 21.33
C LYS A 321 32.71 -25.52 20.17
N ARG A 322 34.02 -25.31 20.31
CA ARG A 322 34.89 -24.80 19.24
C ARG A 322 34.92 -25.74 18.04
N ARG A 323 35.10 -27.05 18.27
CA ARG A 323 35.06 -28.07 17.21
C ARG A 323 33.73 -28.08 16.47
N LYS A 324 32.62 -27.93 17.19
CA LYS A 324 31.27 -27.86 16.62
C LYS A 324 31.09 -26.63 15.72
N LEU A 325 31.49 -25.45 16.17
CA LEU A 325 31.50 -24.23 15.36
C LEU A 325 32.34 -24.41 14.09
N TRP A 326 33.54 -25.00 14.19
CA TRP A 326 34.38 -25.27 13.02
C TRP A 326 33.82 -26.33 12.07
N ALA A 327 33.12 -27.34 12.59
CA ALA A 327 32.42 -28.30 11.76
C ALA A 327 31.31 -27.61 10.95
N ALA A 328 30.52 -26.75 11.59
CA ALA A 328 29.46 -25.98 10.94
C ALA A 328 29.99 -25.05 9.82
N LEU A 329 31.12 -24.37 10.03
CA LEU A 329 31.71 -23.52 8.98
C LEU A 329 32.30 -24.32 7.82
N ARG A 330 32.96 -25.44 8.11
CA ARG A 330 33.47 -26.34 7.06
C ARG A 330 32.34 -27.01 6.26
N PHE A 331 31.19 -27.23 6.89
CA PHE A 331 30.01 -27.74 6.19
C PHE A 331 29.59 -26.79 5.07
N TRP A 332 29.45 -25.50 5.35
CA TRP A 332 29.09 -24.49 4.34
C TRP A 332 30.18 -24.27 3.29
N ASP A 333 31.44 -24.29 3.71
CA ASP A 333 32.59 -24.21 2.79
C ASP A 333 32.58 -25.34 1.75
N LYS A 334 32.27 -26.58 2.16
CA LYS A 334 32.10 -27.74 1.26
C LYS A 334 30.92 -27.59 0.29
N LEU A 335 29.93 -26.78 0.63
CA LEU A 335 28.81 -26.44 -0.26
C LEU A 335 29.12 -25.21 -1.14
N GLY A 336 30.35 -24.68 -1.11
CA GLY A 336 30.77 -23.51 -1.88
C GLY A 336 30.33 -22.18 -1.27
N ILE A 337 29.90 -22.18 -0.01
CA ILE A 337 29.47 -20.97 0.72
C ILE A 337 30.54 -20.62 1.75
N GLU A 338 31.41 -19.68 1.39
CA GLU A 338 32.46 -19.20 2.29
C GLU A 338 31.90 -18.18 3.29
N ILE A 339 31.89 -18.58 4.57
CA ILE A 339 31.56 -17.72 5.71
C ILE A 339 32.86 -17.36 6.43
N PRO A 340 33.37 -16.12 6.31
CA PRO A 340 34.66 -15.75 6.86
C PRO A 340 34.69 -15.87 8.38
N ARG A 341 35.65 -16.63 8.91
CA ARG A 341 35.77 -16.88 10.36
C ARG A 341 35.97 -15.59 11.17
N LYS A 342 36.66 -14.61 10.59
CA LYS A 342 36.92 -13.30 11.20
C LYS A 342 35.63 -12.50 11.47
N ASP A 343 34.55 -12.84 10.77
CA ASP A 343 33.25 -12.19 10.91
C ASP A 343 32.40 -12.87 11.98
N ILE A 344 32.88 -13.91 12.67
CA ILE A 344 32.12 -14.61 13.71
C ILE A 344 32.74 -14.38 15.08
N ARG A 345 31.90 -13.98 16.02
CA ARG A 345 32.18 -13.76 17.43
C ARG A 345 31.22 -14.57 18.28
N VAL A 346 31.67 -15.05 19.43
CA VAL A 346 30.80 -15.73 20.40
C VAL A 346 30.62 -14.83 21.61
N THR A 347 29.39 -14.73 22.10
CA THR A 347 29.01 -13.83 23.19
C THR A 347 28.01 -14.52 24.12
N ASP A 348 28.05 -14.20 25.40
CA ASP A 348 27.05 -14.58 26.41
C ASP A 348 26.04 -13.44 26.68
N ALA A 349 26.32 -12.22 26.21
CA ALA A 349 25.54 -11.02 26.45
C ALA A 349 24.18 -10.98 25.72
N LEU A 350 23.89 -11.94 24.84
CA LEU A 350 22.62 -12.01 24.10
C LEU A 350 21.48 -12.66 24.89
N GLY A 351 21.80 -13.27 26.05
CA GLY A 351 20.83 -14.04 26.85
C GLY A 351 20.36 -15.34 26.19
N ASP A 352 19.49 -16.07 26.89
CA ASP A 352 19.10 -17.44 26.51
C ASP A 352 18.17 -17.51 25.29
N ARG A 353 17.41 -16.44 25.04
CA ARG A 353 16.37 -16.42 23.98
C ARG A 353 16.94 -16.02 22.61
N ASN A 354 18.02 -15.25 22.57
CA ASN A 354 18.57 -14.75 21.32
C ASN A 354 19.73 -15.64 20.86
N LYS A 355 19.52 -16.37 19.76
CA LYS A 355 20.51 -17.30 19.19
C LYS A 355 21.71 -16.57 18.60
N GLY A 356 21.54 -15.33 18.14
CA GLY A 356 22.62 -14.55 17.55
C GLY A 356 22.12 -13.29 16.89
N THR A 357 23.01 -12.33 16.71
CA THR A 357 22.74 -11.04 16.05
C THR A 357 23.87 -10.70 15.08
N THR A 358 23.66 -9.69 14.25
CA THR A 358 24.70 -9.09 13.43
C THR A 358 24.92 -7.66 13.92
N HIS A 359 26.17 -7.21 14.01
CA HIS A 359 26.50 -5.84 14.36
C HIS A 359 27.75 -5.42 13.56
N MET A 360 27.62 -4.34 12.78
CA MET A 360 28.65 -3.81 11.88
C MET A 360 29.31 -4.88 10.98
N GLY A 361 28.51 -5.69 10.31
CA GLY A 361 29.02 -6.74 9.43
C GLY A 361 29.56 -7.99 10.15
N THR A 362 29.60 -8.00 11.48
CA THR A 362 30.08 -9.12 12.30
C THR A 362 28.90 -9.89 12.89
N ILE A 363 28.95 -11.21 12.81
CA ILE A 363 28.00 -12.16 13.41
C ILE A 363 28.39 -12.42 14.86
N TYR A 364 27.49 -12.16 15.79
CA TYR A 364 27.62 -12.47 17.21
C TYR A 364 26.70 -13.64 17.53
N LEU A 365 27.28 -14.80 17.82
CA LEU A 365 26.59 -16.04 18.13
C LEU A 365 26.48 -16.20 19.66
N SER A 366 25.29 -16.50 20.17
CA SER A 366 25.14 -16.80 21.59
C SER A 366 25.89 -18.09 21.96
N LEU A 367 26.63 -18.08 23.08
CA LEU A 367 27.38 -19.25 23.55
C LEU A 367 26.49 -20.49 23.73
N HIS A 368 25.22 -20.29 24.09
CA HIS A 368 24.23 -21.36 24.25
C HIS A 368 23.82 -22.01 22.92
N VAL A 369 24.03 -21.36 21.77
CA VAL A 369 23.81 -22.01 20.47
C VAL A 369 24.77 -23.17 20.27
N LEU A 370 25.99 -23.08 20.81
CA LEU A 370 26.98 -24.15 20.67
C LEU A 370 26.64 -25.41 21.51
N ASP A 371 25.64 -25.35 22.39
CA ASP A 371 25.10 -26.51 23.09
C ASP A 371 24.16 -27.34 22.19
N ARG A 372 23.65 -26.76 21.11
CA ARG A 372 22.77 -27.44 20.14
C ARG A 372 23.52 -28.44 19.27
N ASP A 373 22.80 -29.26 18.51
CA ASP A 373 23.42 -30.13 17.52
C ASP A 373 24.10 -29.33 16.39
N MET A 374 25.01 -29.97 15.66
CA MET A 374 25.81 -29.33 14.61
C MET A 374 24.95 -28.72 13.50
N ARG A 375 23.83 -29.37 13.14
CA ARG A 375 22.91 -28.93 12.10
C ARG A 375 22.24 -27.61 12.49
N GLN A 376 21.72 -27.51 13.71
CA GLN A 376 21.14 -26.26 14.21
C GLN A 376 22.17 -25.14 14.26
N VAL A 377 23.40 -25.43 14.69
CA VAL A 377 24.49 -24.43 14.70
C VAL A 377 24.79 -23.95 13.28
N ALA A 378 24.92 -24.87 12.32
CA ALA A 378 25.15 -24.54 10.92
C ALA A 378 24.02 -23.69 10.34
N GLY A 379 22.77 -24.06 10.59
CA GLY A 379 21.61 -23.32 10.09
C GLY A 379 21.51 -21.90 10.66
N ILE A 380 21.76 -21.73 11.96
CA ILE A 380 21.76 -20.41 12.62
C ILE A 380 22.86 -19.51 12.05
N ILE A 381 24.09 -20.03 11.90
CA ILE A 381 25.22 -19.27 11.35
C ILE A 381 24.91 -18.79 9.94
N TYR A 382 24.42 -19.69 9.08
CA TYR A 382 24.09 -19.32 7.70
C TYR A 382 22.93 -18.32 7.65
N GLY A 383 21.89 -18.50 8.47
CA GLY A 383 20.80 -17.53 8.57
C GLY A 383 21.27 -16.13 8.99
N LEU A 384 22.23 -16.03 9.91
CA LEU A 384 22.85 -14.75 10.29
C LEU A 384 23.74 -14.19 9.18
N TYR A 385 24.54 -15.02 8.53
CA TYR A 385 25.40 -14.62 7.41
C TYR A 385 24.58 -14.12 6.22
N ALA A 386 23.51 -14.83 5.84
CA ALA A 386 22.64 -14.45 4.74
C ALA A 386 21.93 -13.12 5.02
N ARG A 387 21.43 -12.91 6.25
CA ARG A 387 20.87 -11.61 6.67
C ARG A 387 21.90 -10.49 6.55
N ASN A 388 23.11 -10.73 7.06
CA ASN A 388 24.21 -9.76 7.01
C ASN A 388 24.59 -9.36 5.58
N LYS A 389 24.71 -10.36 4.68
CA LYS A 389 25.23 -10.15 3.32
C LYS A 389 24.18 -9.64 2.34
N HIS A 390 22.94 -10.12 2.46
CA HIS A 390 21.89 -9.84 1.47
C HIS A 390 20.88 -8.78 1.92
N LYS A 391 20.98 -8.27 3.15
CA LYS A 391 19.98 -7.37 3.77
C LYS A 391 18.55 -7.92 3.68
N ALA A 392 18.41 -9.25 3.57
CA ALA A 392 17.11 -9.89 3.37
C ALA A 392 16.38 -9.99 4.71
N THR A 393 15.20 -9.36 4.79
CA THR A 393 14.34 -9.33 5.98
C THR A 393 13.43 -10.57 6.09
N GLU A 394 13.19 -11.31 5.00
CA GLU A 394 12.24 -12.42 4.93
C GLU A 394 12.89 -13.83 5.02
N LEU A 395 13.81 -14.05 5.96
CA LEU A 395 14.49 -15.35 6.11
C LEU A 395 13.77 -16.34 7.06
N ASP A 396 12.64 -15.98 7.67
CA ASP A 396 11.94 -16.88 8.60
C ASP A 396 11.38 -18.14 7.90
N SER A 397 10.87 -18.00 6.67
CA SER A 397 10.42 -19.11 5.81
C SER A 397 11.56 -20.01 5.34
N ILE A 398 12.80 -19.52 5.42
CA ILE A 398 14.01 -20.21 4.95
C ILE A 398 14.60 -21.10 6.06
N SER A 399 14.18 -20.98 7.32
CA SER A 399 14.62 -21.88 8.39
C SER A 399 14.39 -23.37 8.05
N LEU A 400 13.19 -23.72 7.56
CA LEU A 400 12.83 -25.05 7.06
C LEU A 400 13.67 -25.47 5.84
N LEU A 401 13.98 -24.52 4.96
CA LEU A 401 14.73 -24.77 3.73
C LEU A 401 16.22 -24.96 4.03
N ILE A 402 16.75 -24.22 5.00
CA ILE A 402 18.10 -24.38 5.55
C ILE A 402 18.23 -25.75 6.20
N ASP A 403 17.27 -26.16 7.03
CA ASP A 403 17.30 -27.49 7.65
C ASP A 403 17.30 -28.59 6.56
N THR A 404 16.50 -28.40 5.49
CA THR A 404 16.48 -29.32 4.35
C THR A 404 17.80 -29.33 3.56
N ILE A 405 18.43 -28.16 3.36
CA ILE A 405 19.74 -28.04 2.70
C ILE A 405 20.82 -28.72 3.56
N VAL A 406 20.76 -28.55 4.88
CA VAL A 406 21.71 -29.18 5.79
C VAL A 406 21.55 -30.70 5.74
N ASP A 407 20.31 -31.20 5.77
CA ASP A 407 20.00 -32.62 5.62
C ASP A 407 20.54 -33.20 4.30
N PHE A 408 20.30 -32.50 3.20
CA PHE A 408 20.76 -32.92 1.89
C PHE A 408 22.29 -32.89 1.79
N GLY A 409 22.92 -31.84 2.30
CA GLY A 409 24.37 -31.70 2.33
C GLY A 409 25.05 -32.77 3.17
N GLU A 410 24.49 -33.15 4.32
CA GLU A 410 25.01 -34.24 5.15
C GLU A 410 24.99 -35.59 4.41
N ARG A 411 23.90 -35.87 3.67
CA ARG A 411 23.79 -37.08 2.83
C ARG A 411 24.80 -37.05 1.68
N LEU A 412 24.92 -35.92 0.99
CA LEU A 412 25.78 -35.78 -0.18
C LEU A 412 27.27 -35.85 0.17
N LEU A 413 27.65 -35.34 1.34
CA LEU A 413 29.04 -35.34 1.83
C LEU A 413 29.41 -36.62 2.60
N GLY A 414 28.50 -37.59 2.70
CA GLY A 414 28.73 -38.84 3.43
C GLY A 414 29.03 -38.63 4.92
N LEU A 415 28.50 -37.55 5.50
CA LEU A 415 28.76 -37.16 6.90
C LEU A 415 27.85 -37.87 7.91
N GLN A 416 27.01 -38.81 7.46
CA GLN A 416 26.20 -39.60 8.38
C GLN A 416 27.09 -40.33 9.39
N ARG A 417 26.72 -40.23 10.67
CA ARG A 417 27.35 -41.00 11.75
C ARG A 417 27.34 -42.48 11.36
N LYS A 418 28.52 -43.03 11.08
CA LYS A 418 28.82 -44.39 11.55
C LYS A 418 28.72 -44.29 13.06
N ASP A 419 27.62 -44.75 13.63
CA ASP A 419 27.52 -45.39 14.96
C ASP A 419 26.07 -45.32 15.47
N ALA A 420 25.36 -46.43 15.28
CA ALA A 420 24.34 -46.97 16.16
C ALA A 420 24.41 -48.51 16.06
N VAL A 421 25.50 -49.06 16.62
CA VAL A 421 25.57 -50.41 17.22
C VAL A 421 26.26 -50.25 18.56
#